data_AF-A0A2S4NAI3-F1
#
_entry.id   AF-A0A2S4NAI3-F1
#
_cell.length_a   1.000
_cell.length_b   1.000
_cell.length_c   1.000
_cell.angle_alpha   90.00
_cell.angle_beta   90.00
_cell.angle_gamma   90.00
#
_symmetry.space_group_name_H-M   'P 1'
#
loop_
_entity.id
_entity.type
_entity.pdbx_description
1 polymer ?
#
loop_
_entity_poly.entity_id
_entity_poly.type
_entity_poly.pdbx_seq_one_letter_code
_entity_poly.pdbx_strand_id
1 'polypeptide(L)' 'MENDNFKILMDVSKLNICDECNSEFNKESSEMENHCPECSLVLYGYPNCEHNFIENRCEKCYWNGKSSEYIEKLKIR' A
#
# COMPACT_ATOMS: atom_id res chain seq x y z
N MET A 1 16.73 -22.06 18.91
CA MET A 1 15.40 -22.16 18.28
C MET A 1 15.08 -20.77 17.77
N GLU A 2 15.56 -20.43 16.58
CA GLU A 2 15.13 -19.24 15.84
C GLU A 2 14.63 -19.79 14.51
N ASN A 3 13.30 -19.77 14.35
CA ASN A 3 12.63 -20.22 13.14
C ASN A 3 12.79 -19.13 12.08
N ASP A 4 13.95 -19.09 11.44
CA ASP A 4 14.24 -18.26 10.26
C ASP A 4 13.58 -18.82 8.99
N ASN A 5 12.28 -19.10 9.05
CA ASN A 5 11.54 -19.72 7.94
C ASN A 5 10.19 -19.03 7.62
N PHE A 6 10.05 -17.73 7.91
CA PHE A 6 8.90 -16.97 7.41
C PHE A 6 9.27 -15.54 6.97
N LYS A 7 10.28 -15.43 6.12
CA LYS A 7 10.51 -14.18 5.41
C LYS A 7 10.90 -14.52 3.98
N ILE A 8 9.89 -14.75 3.15
CA ILE A 8 10.02 -14.48 1.71
C ILE A 8 10.23 -12.95 1.67
N LEU A 9 11.51 -12.56 1.62
CA LEU A 9 12.00 -11.25 2.06
C LEU A 9 11.57 -10.14 1.09
N MET A 10 10.39 -9.57 1.36
CA MET A 10 10.11 -8.21 0.95
C MET A 10 11.24 -7.31 1.45
N ASP A 11 11.93 -6.66 0.53
CA ASP A 11 13.01 -5.73 0.86
C ASP A 11 12.40 -4.54 1.62
N VAL A 12 12.63 -4.52 2.94
CA VAL A 12 12.07 -3.51 3.84
C VAL A 12 12.52 -2.10 3.43
N SER A 13 13.65 -1.95 2.75
CA SER A 13 14.11 -0.64 2.24
C SER A 13 13.25 -0.08 1.11
N LYS A 14 12.37 -0.91 0.53
CA LYS A 14 11.38 -0.51 -0.48
C LYS A 14 10.02 -0.17 0.11
N LEU A 15 9.83 -0.32 1.41
CA LEU A 15 8.59 0.09 2.08
C LEU A 15 8.62 1.58 2.41
N ASN A 16 7.47 2.24 2.25
CA ASN A 16 7.21 3.58 2.75
C ASN A 16 5.86 3.61 3.47
N ILE A 17 5.60 4.65 4.25
CA ILE A 17 4.31 4.92 4.89
C ILE A 17 3.57 5.96 4.05
N CYS A 18 2.31 5.65 3.72
CA CYS A 18 1.46 6.58 2.99
C CYS A 18 1.08 7.77 3.89
N ASP A 19 1.37 9.00 3.45
CA ASP A 19 1.08 10.23 4.19
C ASP A 19 -0.42 10.44 4.44
N GLU A 20 -1.26 9.95 3.54
CA GLU A 20 -2.72 10.09 3.63
C GLU A 20 -3.36 9.05 4.57
N CYS A 21 -3.15 7.76 4.28
CA CYS A 21 -3.85 6.69 5.00
C CYS A 21 -3.01 6.01 6.10
N ASN A 22 -1.72 6.34 6.22
CA ASN A 22 -0.79 5.71 7.17
C ASN A 22 -0.70 4.17 7.00
N SER A 23 -0.89 3.65 5.79
CA SER A 23 -0.56 2.27 5.44
C SER A 23 0.89 2.17 5.01
N GLU A 24 1.56 1.08 5.37
CA GLU A 24 2.77 0.65 4.67
C GLU A 24 2.43 0.28 3.22
N PHE A 25 3.35 0.56 2.29
CA PHE A 25 3.25 0.15 0.90
C PHE A 25 4.65 0.05 0.26
N ASN A 26 4.76 -0.69 -0.84
CA ASN A 26 5.98 -0.74 -1.65
C ASN A 26 6.09 0.53 -2.51
N LYS A 27 7.14 1.33 -2.34
CA LYS A 27 7.36 2.58 -3.08
C LYS A 27 7.46 2.38 -4.59
N GLU A 28 7.92 1.21 -5.06
CA GLU A 28 8.01 0.90 -6.49
C GLU A 28 6.65 0.58 -7.13
N SER A 29 5.61 0.38 -6.30
CA SER A 29 4.26 0.09 -6.79
C SER A 29 3.40 1.34 -7.00
N SER A 30 3.92 2.52 -6.67
CA SER A 30 3.20 3.79 -6.74
C SER A 30 3.96 4.80 -7.58
N GLU A 31 3.23 5.59 -8.37
CA GLU A 31 3.77 6.74 -9.10
C GLU A 31 4.08 7.93 -8.18
N MET A 32 3.65 7.86 -6.92
CA MET A 32 3.92 8.86 -5.89
C MET A 32 4.78 8.32 -4.76
N GLU A 33 5.86 9.03 -4.45
CA GLU A 33 6.87 8.60 -3.48
C GLU A 33 6.29 8.35 -2.07
N ASN A 34 5.35 9.17 -1.62
CA ASN A 34 4.79 9.13 -0.26
C ASN A 34 3.30 8.73 -0.19
N HIS A 35 2.71 8.26 -1.29
CA HIS A 35 1.31 7.83 -1.29
C HIS A 35 1.19 6.41 -1.83
N CYS A 36 0.41 5.56 -1.16
CA CYS A 36 0.13 4.22 -1.67
C CYS A 36 -0.66 4.29 -2.99
N PRO A 37 -0.68 3.21 -3.79
CA PRO A 37 -1.36 3.21 -5.09
C PRO A 37 -2.86 3.57 -4.97
N GLU A 38 -3.52 3.13 -3.90
CA GLU A 38 -4.93 3.44 -3.65
C GLU A 38 -5.17 4.95 -3.44
N CYS A 39 -4.37 5.59 -2.58
CA CYS A 39 -4.53 7.02 -2.30
C CYS A 39 -4.10 7.86 -3.51
N SER A 40 -3.07 7.42 -4.25
CA SER A 40 -2.60 8.09 -5.46
C SER A 40 -3.66 8.07 -6.57
N LEU A 41 -4.37 6.96 -6.74
CA LEU A 41 -5.53 6.88 -7.66
C LEU A 41 -6.61 7.86 -7.24
N VAL A 42 -7.05 7.83 -5.98
CA VAL A 42 -8.22 8.62 -5.54
C VAL A 42 -7.92 10.13 -5.54
N LEU A 43 -6.71 10.53 -5.15
CA LEU A 43 -6.35 11.96 -5.05
C LEU A 43 -5.96 12.58 -6.39
N TYR A 44 -5.29 11.80 -7.26
CA TYR A 44 -4.61 12.35 -8.45
C TYR A 44 -4.91 11.61 -9.75
N GLY A 45 -5.63 10.48 -9.70
CA GLY A 45 -5.98 9.70 -10.88
C GLY A 45 -4.83 8.84 -11.43
N TYR A 46 -3.78 8.58 -10.64
CA TYR A 46 -2.70 7.70 -11.04
C TYR A 46 -3.16 6.23 -11.17
N PRO A 47 -2.44 5.39 -11.94
CA PRO A 47 -2.72 3.96 -11.98
C PRO A 47 -2.74 3.33 -10.59
N ASN A 48 -3.75 2.52 -10.32
CA ASN A 48 -3.84 1.76 -9.08
C ASN A 48 -3.19 0.39 -9.24
N CYS A 49 -2.84 -0.22 -8.10
CA CYS A 49 -2.50 -1.62 -8.06
C CYS A 49 -3.76 -2.48 -8.18
N GLU A 50 -3.71 -3.53 -9.00
CA GLU A 50 -4.70 -4.61 -8.96
C GLU A 50 -4.46 -5.47 -7.71
N HIS A 51 -5.08 -5.07 -6.61
CA HIS A 51 -4.82 -5.63 -5.30
C HIS A 51 -5.15 -7.13 -5.23
N ASN A 52 -4.15 -7.93 -4.87
CA ASN A 52 -4.32 -9.32 -4.47
C ASN A 52 -3.87 -9.51 -3.02
N PHE A 53 -4.81 -9.81 -2.11
CA PHE A 53 -4.55 -9.84 -0.67
C PHE A 53 -4.18 -11.24 -0.17
N ILE A 54 -3.06 -11.33 0.56
CA ILE A 54 -2.60 -12.50 1.31
C ILE A 54 -2.31 -12.03 2.74
N GLU A 55 -2.89 -12.70 3.74
CA GLU A 55 -2.69 -12.37 5.17
C GLU A 55 -2.92 -10.88 5.52
N ASN A 56 -3.96 -10.27 4.95
CA ASN A 56 -4.36 -8.85 5.12
C ASN A 56 -3.43 -7.82 4.47
N ARG A 57 -2.49 -8.23 3.60
CA ARG A 57 -1.69 -7.29 2.81
C ARG A 57 -1.74 -7.65 1.34
N CYS A 58 -1.70 -6.65 0.48
CA CYS A 58 -1.55 -6.91 -0.93
C CYS A 58 -0.14 -7.47 -1.21
N GLU A 59 -0.02 -8.61 -1.88
CA GLU A 59 1.29 -9.19 -2.19
C GLU A 59 2.14 -8.32 -3.14
N LYS A 60 1.49 -7.46 -3.94
CA LYS A 60 2.15 -6.62 -4.96
C LYS A 60 2.61 -5.28 -4.39
N CYS A 61 1.70 -4.56 -3.74
CA CYS A 61 1.94 -3.19 -3.25
C CYS A 61 2.09 -3.09 -1.74
N TYR A 62 1.92 -4.20 -0.99
CA TYR A 62 1.99 -4.28 0.47
C TYR A 62 0.97 -3.44 1.25
N TRP A 63 0.07 -2.77 0.53
CA TRP A 63 -1.05 -2.04 1.11
C TRP A 63 -1.90 -2.97 1.98
N ASN A 64 -2.27 -2.50 3.16
CA ASN A 64 -3.03 -3.30 4.13
C ASN A 64 -4.55 -3.04 4.08
N GLY A 65 -5.02 -2.37 3.03
CA GLY A 65 -6.44 -1.99 2.89
C GLY A 65 -6.84 -0.75 3.69
N LYS A 66 -5.94 -0.13 4.46
CA LYS A 66 -6.26 1.07 5.24
C LYS A 66 -6.51 2.26 4.34
N SER A 67 -7.56 2.99 4.67
CA SER A 67 -8.02 4.19 4.00
C SER A 67 -8.35 5.26 5.04
N SER A 68 -8.10 6.53 4.71
CA SER A 68 -8.47 7.65 5.58
C SER A 68 -9.96 7.99 5.40
N GLU A 69 -10.54 8.68 6.38
CA GLU A 69 -11.91 9.18 6.26
C GLU A 69 -12.08 10.11 5.04
N TYR A 70 -11.04 10.88 4.71
CA TYR A 70 -11.06 11.77 3.55
C TYR A 70 -11.11 10.99 2.23
N ILE A 71 -10.27 9.96 2.07
CA ILE A 71 -10.26 9.09 0.89
C ILE A 71 -11.59 8.36 0.73
N GLU A 72 -12.16 7.83 1.82
CA GLU A 72 -13.47 7.18 1.77
C GLU A 72 -14.60 8.13 1.32
N LYS A 73 -14.56 9.40 1.75
CA LYS A 73 -15.53 10.41 1.29
C LYS A 73 -15.40 10.72 -0.21
N LEU A 74 -14.19 10.63 -0.78
CA LEU A 74 -13.98 10.87 -2.20
C LEU A 74 -14.46 9.70 -3.06
N LYS A 75 -14.33 8.46 -2.58
CA LYS A 75 -14.78 7.25 -3.31
C LYS A 75 -16.31 7.13 -3.46
N ILE A 76 -17.08 7.79 -2.60
CA ILE A 76 -18.55 7.73 -2.61
C ILE A 76 -19.17 8.70 -3.63
N ARG A 77 -18.37 9.59 -4.24
CA ARG A 77 -18.82 10.57 -5.23
C ARG A 77 -18.90 9.97 -6.62
#